data_AF-A0A0C2JDF4-F1
#
_entry.id   AF-A0A0C2JDF4-F1
#
_cell.length_a   1.000
_cell.length_b   1.000
_cell.length_c   1.000
_cell.angle_alpha   90.00
_cell.angle_beta   90.00
_cell.angle_gamma   90.00
#
_symmetry.space_group_name_H-M   'P 1'
#
loop_
_entity.id
_entity.type
_entity.pdbx_description
1 polymer ?
#
loop_
_entity_poly.entity_id
_entity_poly.type
_entity_poly.pdbx_seq_one_letter_code
_entity_poly.pdbx_strand_id
1 'polypeptide(L)'
;MDNPKYYVAALLAALMLLLALLLLRSNNNSQVTHVPIIESTLTQSLDGQRRFLTLDMGKGQTHVLSAPTSAQCSPRSQAQIEQTTDLFGRTRYHFISCQ
;
A
#
# COMPACT_ATOMS: atom_id res chain seq x y z
N MET A 1 51.99 -2.11 -6.72
CA MET A 1 50.54 -2.38 -6.50
C MET A 1 50.49 -3.19 -5.24
N ASP A 2 50.36 -2.48 -4.13
CA ASP A 2 50.90 -2.97 -2.87
C ASP A 2 49.79 -3.69 -2.13
N ASN A 3 49.99 -5.00 -1.93
CA ASN A 3 49.13 -5.90 -1.17
C ASN A 3 47.76 -6.24 -1.80
N PRO A 4 47.72 -7.10 -2.84
CA PRO A 4 46.48 -7.57 -3.50
C PRO A 4 45.47 -8.22 -2.54
N LYS A 5 45.96 -8.78 -1.42
CA LYS A 5 45.17 -9.39 -0.35
C LYS A 5 44.08 -8.46 0.23
N TYR A 6 44.35 -7.16 0.35
CA TYR A 6 43.36 -6.22 0.91
C TYR A 6 42.22 -5.94 -0.07
N TYR A 7 42.52 -5.87 -1.36
CA TYR A 7 41.50 -5.67 -2.39
C TYR A 7 40.57 -6.88 -2.50
N VAL A 8 41.12 -8.10 -2.42
CA VAL A 8 40.31 -9.33 -2.40
C VAL A 8 39.43 -9.39 -1.15
N ALA A 9 39.96 -9.04 0.03
CA ALA A 9 39.20 -9.00 1.26
C ALA A 9 38.07 -7.94 1.23
N ALA A 10 38.35 -6.75 0.70
CA ALA A 10 37.36 -5.69 0.55
C ALA A 10 36.24 -6.10 -0.42
N LEU A 11 36.58 -6.77 -1.52
CA LEU A 11 35.60 -7.27 -2.49
C LEU A 11 34.68 -8.32 -1.85
N LEU A 12 35.23 -9.28 -1.09
CA LEU A 12 34.44 -10.28 -0.37
C LEU A 12 33.52 -9.64 0.68
N ALA A 13 34.00 -8.64 1.43
CA ALA A 13 33.19 -7.93 2.41
C ALA A 13 32.02 -7.17 1.75
N ALA A 14 32.26 -6.50 0.61
CA ALA A 14 31.22 -5.82 -0.15
C ALA A 14 30.18 -6.80 -0.71
N LEU A 15 30.62 -7.98 -1.17
CA LEU A 15 29.73 -9.02 -1.68
C LEU A 15 28.84 -9.59 -0.58
N MET A 16 29.40 -9.81 0.62
CA MET A 16 28.64 -10.25 1.79
C MET A 16 27.62 -9.19 2.25
N LEU A 17 28.00 -7.91 2.26
CA LEU A 17 27.09 -6.81 2.59
C LEU A 17 25.93 -6.73 1.59
N LEU A 18 26.23 -6.84 0.29
CA LEU A 18 25.23 -6.84 -0.77
C LEU A 18 24.25 -8.03 -0.61
N LEU A 19 24.78 -9.21 -0.30
CA LEU A 19 23.97 -10.41 -0.09
C LEU A 19 23.06 -10.28 1.14
N ALA A 20 23.56 -9.66 2.22
CA ALA A 20 22.76 -9.33 3.40
C ALA A 20 21.63 -8.34 3.08
N LEU A 21 21.90 -7.30 2.27
CA LEU A 21 20.88 -6.34 1.82
C LEU A 21 19.84 -6.99 0.90
N LEU A 22 20.24 -7.92 0.04
CA LEU A 22 19.32 -8.66 -0.83
C LEU A 22 18.42 -9.63 -0.07
N LEU A 23 18.94 -10.24 1.00
CA LEU A 23 18.17 -11.09 1.91
C LEU A 23 17.22 -10.28 2.81
N LEU A 24 17.41 -8.97 2.91
CA LEU A 24 16.50 -8.04 3.58
C LEU A 24 15.25 -7.85 2.73
N ARG A 25 14.45 -8.91 2.61
CA ARG A 25 13.18 -8.90 1.88
C ARG A 25 12.20 -8.02 2.65
N SER A 26 11.68 -6.99 1.97
CA SER A 26 10.55 -6.22 2.46
C SER A 26 9.36 -7.15 2.65
N ASN A 27 9.02 -7.43 3.90
CA ASN A 27 7.79 -8.16 4.22
C ASN A 27 6.64 -7.17 4.10
N ASN A 28 6.26 -6.83 2.85
CA ASN A 28 5.09 -6.02 2.56
C ASN A 28 3.88 -6.83 3.03
N ASN A 29 3.39 -6.51 4.22
CA ASN A 29 2.23 -7.19 4.77
C ASN A 29 1.00 -6.57 4.10
N SER A 30 0.50 -7.25 3.06
CA SER A 30 -0.76 -6.92 2.42
C SER A 30 -1.88 -7.64 3.16
N GLN A 31 -2.71 -6.89 3.88
CA GLN A 31 -3.88 -7.44 4.55
C GLN A 31 -5.15 -6.96 3.84
N VAL A 32 -5.99 -7.90 3.43
CA VAL A 32 -7.32 -7.58 2.93
C VAL A 32 -8.27 -7.47 4.10
N THR A 33 -9.01 -6.36 4.18
CA THR A 33 -9.97 -6.11 5.25
C THR A 33 -11.27 -5.53 4.71
N HIS A 34 -12.36 -5.72 5.47
CA HIS A 34 -13.69 -5.22 5.15
C HIS A 34 -14.00 -4.02 6.04
N VAL A 35 -14.35 -2.90 5.41
CA VAL A 35 -14.53 -1.61 6.09
C VAL A 35 -15.87 -0.99 5.73
N PRO A 36 -16.67 -0.51 6.70
CA PRO A 36 -17.95 0.10 6.41
C PRO A 36 -17.78 1.41 5.63
N ILE A 37 -18.65 1.60 4.63
CA ILE A 37 -18.72 2.83 3.84
C ILE A 37 -19.68 3.79 4.53
N ILE A 38 -19.17 4.96 4.93
CA ILE A 38 -19.95 6.05 5.50
C ILE A 38 -20.68 6.79 4.39
N GLU A 39 -19.93 7.18 3.35
CA GLU A 39 -20.40 8.02 2.27
C GLU A 39 -19.72 7.66 0.94
N SER A 40 -20.44 7.87 -0.16
CA SER A 40 -19.91 7.70 -1.51
C SER A 40 -20.24 8.94 -2.33
N THR A 41 -19.20 9.66 -2.75
CA THR A 41 -19.32 10.90 -3.51
C THR A 41 -18.82 10.68 -4.94
N LEU A 42 -19.65 11.02 -5.93
CA LEU A 42 -19.28 11.01 -7.34
C LEU A 42 -19.05 12.45 -7.80
N THR A 43 -17.83 12.77 -8.22
CA THR A 43 -17.51 14.06 -8.82
C THR A 43 -17.39 13.92 -10.33
N GLN A 44 -17.84 14.94 -11.05
CA GLN A 44 -17.73 15.03 -12.50
C GLN A 44 -16.82 16.20 -12.87
N SER A 45 -15.81 15.93 -13.68
CA SER A 45 -14.92 16.93 -14.28
C SER A 45 -14.99 16.83 -15.81
N LEU A 46 -14.33 17.75 -16.49
CA LEU A 46 -14.10 17.71 -17.94
C LEU A 46 -13.38 16.42 -18.38
N ASP A 47 -12.49 15.89 -17.53
CA ASP A 47 -11.72 14.67 -17.81
C ASP A 47 -12.47 13.36 -17.48
N GLY A 48 -13.70 13.45 -16.97
CA GLY A 48 -14.52 12.30 -16.61
C GLY A 48 -15.00 12.28 -15.17
N GLN A 49 -15.48 11.12 -14.74
CA GLN A 49 -16.09 10.91 -13.43
C GLN A 49 -15.09 10.25 -12.46
N ARG A 50 -15.10 10.67 -11.20
CA ARG A 50 -14.32 10.06 -10.12
C ARG A 50 -15.24 9.77 -8.94
N ARG A 51 -15.15 8.55 -8.40
CA ARG A 51 -15.86 8.17 -7.18
C ARG A 51 -14.88 8.16 -6.00
N PHE A 52 -15.30 8.77 -4.90
CA PHE A 52 -14.60 8.77 -3.63
C PHE A 52 -15.49 8.10 -2.59
N LEU A 53 -14.90 7.19 -1.81
CA LEU A 53 -15.55 6.49 -0.71
C LEU A 53 -14.95 6.98 0.59
N THR A 54 -15.80 7.39 1.52
CA THR A 54 -15.41 7.69 2.90
C THR A 54 -15.62 6.43 3.73
N LEU A 55 -14.52 5.83 4.17
CA LEU A 55 -14.48 4.57 4.91
C LEU A 55 -14.34 4.84 6.41
N ASP A 56 -15.00 4.05 7.25
CA ASP A 56 -14.82 4.06 8.71
C ASP A 56 -13.72 3.07 9.13
N MET A 57 -12.51 3.56 9.37
CA MET A 57 -11.36 2.75 9.79
C MET A 57 -11.43 2.33 11.27
N GLY A 58 -12.53 2.66 11.96
CA GLY A 58 -12.73 2.41 13.38
C GLY A 58 -12.09 3.47 14.26
N LYS A 59 -12.49 3.49 15.54
CA LYS A 59 -12.02 4.46 16.57
C LYS A 59 -12.22 5.93 16.15
N GLY A 60 -13.23 6.21 15.33
CA GLY A 60 -13.53 7.55 14.84
C GLY A 60 -12.57 8.07 13.75
N GLN A 61 -11.68 7.22 13.22
CA GLN A 61 -10.86 7.59 12.07
C GLN A 61 -11.61 7.28 10.78
N THR A 62 -11.71 8.29 9.91
CA THR A 62 -12.24 8.14 8.56
C THR A 62 -11.12 8.22 7.53
N HIS A 63 -11.26 7.50 6.43
CA HIS A 63 -10.31 7.55 5.33
C HIS A 63 -11.03 7.68 4.00
N VAL A 64 -10.55 8.57 3.13
CA VAL A 64 -11.13 8.80 1.81
C VAL A 64 -10.31 8.05 0.77
N LEU A 65 -10.95 7.14 0.05
CA LEU A 65 -10.34 6.29 -0.97
C LEU A 65 -11.00 6.53 -2.33
N SER A 66 -10.23 6.54 -3.42
CA SER A 66 -10.79 6.55 -4.76
C SER A 66 -11.24 5.16 -5.17
N ALA A 67 -12.42 5.07 -5.78
CA ALA A 67 -12.99 3.83 -6.29
C ALA A 67 -13.36 3.99 -7.78
N PRO A 68 -13.37 2.89 -8.55
CA PRO A 68 -13.83 2.92 -9.93
C PRO A 68 -15.32 3.32 -9.98
N THR A 69 -15.68 4.12 -10.98
CA THR A 69 -17.06 4.58 -11.18
C THR A 69 -18.03 3.46 -11.56
N SER A 70 -17.51 2.32 -12.04
CA SER A 70 -18.26 1.10 -12.31
C SER A 70 -18.68 0.35 -11.03
N ALA A 71 -17.99 0.53 -9.91
CA ALA A 71 -18.35 -0.16 -8.66
C ALA A 71 -19.56 0.51 -8.01
N GLN A 72 -20.72 -0.14 -8.01
CA GLN A 72 -21.88 0.32 -7.25
C GLN A 72 -21.67 0.03 -5.75
N CYS A 73 -21.19 1.02 -5.01
CA CYS A 73 -21.07 0.98 -3.56
C CYS A 73 -22.15 1.86 -2.94
N SER A 74 -23.05 1.28 -2.14
CA SER A 74 -24.07 2.05 -1.43
C SER A 74 -23.55 2.55 -0.08
N PRO A 75 -24.05 3.67 0.45
CA PRO A 75 -23.79 4.05 1.83
C PRO A 75 -24.26 2.93 2.77
N ARG A 76 -23.47 2.59 3.80
CA ARG A 76 -23.66 1.45 4.73
C ARG A 76 -23.36 0.04 4.19
N SER A 77 -22.86 -0.08 2.96
CA SER A 77 -22.27 -1.34 2.48
C SER A 77 -20.83 -1.52 2.99
N GLN A 78 -20.22 -2.68 2.75
CA GLN A 78 -18.83 -2.94 3.13
C GLN A 78 -17.92 -2.86 1.91
N ALA A 79 -16.88 -2.03 1.98
CA ALA A 79 -15.80 -2.02 1.02
C ALA A 79 -14.74 -3.04 1.43
N GLN A 80 -14.31 -3.85 0.48
CA GLN A 80 -13.12 -4.67 0.61
C GLN A 80 -11.93 -3.84 0.15
N ILE A 81 -10.97 -3.64 1.06
CA ILE A 81 -9.76 -2.88 0.80
C ILE A 81 -8.52 -3.72 1.10
N GLU A 82 -7.48 -3.48 0.32
CA GLU A 82 -6.13 -3.96 0.62
C GLU A 82 -5.39 -2.89 1.40
N GLN A 83 -4.87 -3.26 2.55
CA GLN A 83 -3.98 -2.46 3.36
C GLN A 83 -2.55 -2.95 3.15
N THR A 84 -1.68 -2.09 2.65
CA THR A 84 -0.25 -2.38 2.50
C THR A 84 0.56 -1.45 3.39
N THR A 85 1.34 -2.02 4.30
CA THR A 85 2.28 -1.24 5.12
C THR A 85 3.69 -1.38 4.56
N ASP A 86 4.35 -0.24 4.30
CA ASP A 86 5.75 -0.24 3.87
C ASP A 86 6.72 -0.45 5.05
N LEU A 87 8.01 -0.64 4.72
CA LEU A 87 9.10 -0.77 5.70
C LEU A 87 9.22 0.42 6.67
N PHE A 88 8.73 1.59 6.28
CA PHE A 88 8.77 2.81 7.07
C PHE A 88 7.48 3.03 7.89
N GLY A 89 6.58 2.03 7.91
CA GLY A 89 5.32 2.09 8.64
C GLY A 89 4.24 2.94 7.98
N ARG A 90 4.40 3.33 6.71
CA ARG A 90 3.37 4.06 5.96
C ARG A 90 2.35 3.07 5.42
N THR A 91 1.12 3.24 5.85
CA THR A 91 -0.01 2.45 5.38
C THR A 91 -0.60 3.06 4.11
N ARG A 92 -0.76 2.25 3.07
CA ARG A 92 -1.53 2.58 1.86
C ARG A 92 -2.77 1.71 1.80
N TYR A 93 -3.83 2.29 1.25
CA TYR A 93 -5.11 1.61 1.07
C TYR A 93 -5.43 1.54 -0.42
N HIS A 94 -5.84 0.37 -0.89
CA HIS A 94 -6.27 0.13 -2.25
C HIS A 94 -7.68 -0.48 -2.26
N PHE A 95 -8.53 0.03 -3.13
CA PHE A 95 -9.88 -0.47 -3.30
C PHE A 95 -9.87 -1.78 -4.10
N ILE A 96 -10.58 -2.80 -3.61
CA ILE A 96 -10.79 -4.06 -4.33
C ILE A 96 -12.21 -4.12 -4.88
N SER A 97 -13.21 -4.11 -3.99
CA SER A 97 -14.61 -4.31 -4.36
C SER A 97 -15.57 -3.82 -3.27
N CYS A 98 -16.86 -3.77 -3.58
CA CYS A 98 -17.93 -3.54 -2.61
C CYS A 98 -18.80 -4.79 -2.50
N GLN A 99 -19.32 -5.04 -1.30
CA GLN A 99 -20.28 -6.11 -0.98
C GLN A 99 -21.53 -5.52 -0.36
#